data_AF-A0A1D2MU54-F1
#
_entry.id   AF-A0A1D2MU54-F1
#
_cell.length_a   1.000
_cell.length_b   1.000
_cell.length_c   1.000
_cell.angle_alpha   90.00
_cell.angle_beta   90.00
_cell.angle_gamma   90.00
#
_symmetry.space_group_name_H-M   'P 1'
#
loop_
_entity.id
_entity.type
_entity.pdbx_description
1 polymer ?
#
loop_
_entity_poly.entity_id
_entity_poly.type
_entity_poly.pdbx_seq_one_letter_code
_entity_poly.pdbx_strand_id
1 'polypeptide(L)'
;MGTNTNSKIICCICREALINDDESGALTVSSRCGHAFHSDCISAWFQHNAHRYGEVNGCLVCTCPVCNIHFRLHDGIQLFLSTAEGSESSTTLEKLEGELEVAKKEARILSSEVASLSTKTQSLMAKNKSLKAITRLQNGAINDLKTMTHSQREEINSLQRENRYLKLRRQSLEKAVADAQTTSSINQMSQRYTLVTEMKSEVNVEPSGSSLKIGPCHSKIDGNDFRTKIKKKNNSSLPKKTGGAGPTSYSGPITRSRSCKQC
;
A
#
# COMPACT_ATOMS: atom_id res chain seq x y z
N MET A 1 -26.57 -56.81 72.45
CA MET A 1 -27.10 -55.99 71.33
C MET A 1 -26.24 -54.75 71.23
N GLY A 2 -25.22 -54.75 70.38
CA GLY A 2 -24.38 -53.58 70.13
C GLY A 2 -24.97 -52.79 68.96
N THR A 3 -25.42 -51.57 69.21
CA THR A 3 -25.85 -50.67 68.14
C THR A 3 -24.61 -50.23 67.36
N ASN A 4 -24.44 -50.74 66.14
CA ASN A 4 -23.53 -50.17 65.15
C ASN A 4 -24.02 -48.76 64.83
N THR A 5 -23.51 -47.77 65.54
CA THR A 5 -23.65 -46.37 65.16
C THR A 5 -22.72 -46.13 63.98
N ASN A 6 -23.17 -46.46 62.77
CA ASN A 6 -22.59 -45.90 61.55
C ASN A 6 -22.69 -44.38 61.70
N SER A 7 -21.59 -43.75 62.12
CA SER A 7 -21.50 -42.30 62.30
C SER A 7 -21.59 -41.66 60.92
N LYS A 8 -22.82 -41.41 60.46
CA LYS A 8 -23.10 -40.64 59.24
C LYS A 8 -22.52 -39.25 59.46
N ILE A 9 -21.70 -38.77 58.52
CA ILE A 9 -21.25 -37.38 58.54
C ILE A 9 -22.47 -36.51 58.22
N ILE A 10 -22.70 -35.47 59.03
CA ILE A 10 -23.89 -34.61 58.93
C ILE A 10 -23.44 -33.22 58.50
N CYS A 11 -24.17 -32.62 57.55
CA CYS A 11 -23.94 -31.25 57.12
C CYS A 11 -24.22 -30.30 58.29
N CYS A 12 -23.25 -29.45 58.63
CA CYS A 12 -23.41 -28.58 59.79
C CYS A 12 -24.38 -27.40 59.57
N ILE A 13 -24.88 -27.20 58.34
CA ILE A 13 -25.86 -26.15 58.00
C ILE A 13 -27.29 -26.72 58.03
N CYS A 14 -27.61 -27.69 57.16
CA CYS A 14 -28.97 -28.24 57.06
C CYS A 14 -29.25 -29.38 58.06
N ARG A 15 -28.22 -29.91 58.73
CA ARG A 15 -28.30 -31.08 59.63
C ARG A 15 -28.75 -32.38 58.96
N GLU A 16 -28.74 -32.44 57.64
CA GLU A 16 -29.02 -33.66 56.89
C GLU A 16 -27.75 -34.49 56.72
N ALA A 17 -27.92 -35.79 56.50
CA ALA A 17 -26.80 -36.68 56.22
C ALA A 17 -26.12 -36.27 54.91
N LEU A 18 -24.79 -36.30 54.92
CA LEU A 18 -23.99 -36.13 53.72
C LEU A 18 -24.03 -37.46 52.96
N ILE A 19 -25.06 -37.60 52.15
CA ILE A 19 -25.25 -38.75 51.25
C ILE A 19 -24.63 -38.35 49.91
N ASN A 20 -23.77 -39.22 49.38
CA ASN A 20 -23.30 -39.08 48.02
C ASN A 20 -24.37 -39.65 47.09
N ASP A 21 -25.40 -38.85 46.85
CA ASP A 21 -26.32 -39.12 45.76
C ASP A 21 -25.72 -38.49 44.48
N ASP A 22 -25.70 -39.30 43.43
CA ASP A 22 -24.79 -39.22 42.28
C ASP A 22 -24.87 -37.94 41.43
N GLU A 23 -25.84 -37.06 41.68
CA GLU A 23 -26.08 -35.86 40.87
C GLU A 23 -25.75 -34.52 41.55
N SER A 24 -25.51 -34.46 42.86
CA SER A 24 -25.21 -33.17 43.54
C SER A 24 -24.33 -33.26 44.80
N GLY A 25 -23.94 -34.47 45.22
CA GLY A 25 -23.33 -34.75 46.52
C GLY A 25 -21.85 -34.35 46.71
N ALA A 26 -21.36 -33.26 46.10
CA ALA A 26 -20.01 -32.79 46.41
C ALA A 26 -19.92 -32.35 47.87
N LEU A 27 -19.17 -33.10 48.67
CA LEU A 27 -18.93 -32.79 50.08
C LEU A 27 -17.80 -31.77 50.17
N THR A 28 -18.02 -30.67 50.88
CA THR A 28 -16.95 -29.71 51.20
C THR A 28 -16.61 -29.78 52.67
N VAL A 29 -15.34 -30.05 52.98
CA VAL A 29 -14.82 -30.02 54.35
C VAL A 29 -13.90 -28.82 54.51
N SER A 30 -14.09 -28.08 55.60
CA SER A 30 -13.19 -26.99 55.93
C SER A 30 -11.85 -27.54 56.38
N SER A 31 -10.76 -27.20 55.66
CA SER A 31 -9.39 -27.57 56.10
C SER A 31 -8.98 -26.90 57.41
N ARG A 32 -9.67 -25.83 57.85
CA ARG A 32 -9.35 -25.06 59.05
C ARG A 32 -10.01 -25.60 60.31
N CYS A 33 -11.27 -26.04 60.21
CA CYS A 33 -12.05 -26.44 61.38
C CYS A 33 -12.65 -27.85 61.28
N GLY A 34 -12.45 -28.56 60.15
CA GLY A 34 -12.92 -29.93 59.96
C GLY A 34 -14.44 -30.08 59.81
N HIS A 35 -15.21 -29.00 59.88
CA HIS A 35 -16.65 -29.05 59.67
C HIS A 35 -16.97 -29.37 58.21
N ALA A 36 -18.00 -30.18 58.04
CA ALA A 36 -18.40 -30.77 56.78
C ALA A 36 -19.76 -30.19 56.33
N PHE A 37 -19.87 -29.89 55.04
CA PHE A 37 -21.04 -29.24 54.46
C PHE A 37 -21.34 -29.81 53.08
N HIS A 38 -22.61 -29.86 52.68
CA HIS A 38 -22.93 -29.96 51.25
C HIS A 38 -22.36 -28.74 50.53
N SER A 39 -21.78 -28.94 49.34
CA SER A 39 -21.24 -27.87 48.50
C SER A 39 -22.26 -26.73 48.31
N ASP A 40 -23.53 -27.09 48.12
CA ASP A 40 -24.60 -26.11 47.91
C ASP A 40 -24.95 -25.34 49.20
N CYS A 41 -25.00 -26.05 50.34
CA CYS A 41 -25.30 -25.42 51.63
C CYS A 41 -24.25 -24.36 51.98
N ILE A 42 -22.96 -24.68 51.81
CA ILE A 42 -21.89 -23.74 52.15
C ILE A 42 -21.79 -22.59 51.14
N SER A 43 -22.04 -22.86 49.85
CA SER A 43 -22.08 -21.83 48.81
C SER A 43 -23.22 -20.83 49.05
N ALA A 44 -24.43 -21.32 49.36
CA ALA A 44 -25.58 -20.49 49.69
C ALA A 44 -25.32 -19.64 50.95
N TRP A 45 -24.68 -20.22 51.96
CA TRP A 45 -24.28 -19.49 53.17
C TRP A 45 -23.35 -18.30 52.85
N PHE A 46 -22.37 -18.48 51.97
CA PHE A 46 -21.47 -17.40 51.56
C PHE A 46 -22.15 -16.33 50.74
N GLN A 47 -23.02 -16.72 49.80
CA GLN A 47 -23.79 -15.76 49.02
C GLN A 47 -24.69 -14.91 49.92
N HIS A 48 -25.35 -15.52 50.92
CA HIS A 48 -26.22 -14.79 51.84
C HIS A 48 -25.43 -13.84 52.75
N ASN A 49 -24.26 -14.25 53.22
CA ASN A 49 -23.45 -13.47 54.14
C ASN A 49 -22.43 -12.53 53.46
N ALA A 50 -22.40 -12.49 52.13
CA ALA A 50 -21.45 -11.71 51.35
C ALA A 50 -21.46 -10.21 51.69
N HIS A 51 -22.63 -9.66 52.05
CA HIS A 51 -22.78 -8.25 52.43
C HIS A 51 -22.19 -7.91 53.81
N ARG A 52 -21.93 -8.89 54.67
CA ARG A 52 -21.43 -8.67 56.04
C ARG A 52 -19.91 -8.70 56.13
N TYR A 53 -19.26 -9.26 55.12
CA TYR A 53 -17.82 -9.48 55.14
C TYR A 53 -17.15 -8.73 53.99
N GLY A 54 -16.12 -7.95 54.32
CA GLY A 54 -15.34 -7.22 53.33
C GLY A 54 -14.56 -8.17 52.41
N GLU A 55 -14.37 -7.73 51.17
CA GLU A 55 -13.49 -8.40 50.22
C GLU A 55 -12.03 -8.10 50.58
N VAL A 56 -11.23 -9.14 50.80
CA VAL A 56 -9.78 -9.00 51.05
C VAL A 56 -9.05 -9.74 49.95
N ASN A 57 -8.29 -9.01 49.14
CA ASN A 57 -7.50 -9.55 48.00
C ASN A 57 -8.35 -10.32 46.98
N GLY A 58 -9.52 -9.82 46.61
CA GLY A 58 -10.38 -10.48 45.61
C GLY A 58 -11.10 -11.73 46.11
N CYS A 59 -11.09 -11.98 47.42
CA CYS A 59 -11.69 -13.17 48.03
C CYS A 59 -12.64 -12.75 49.16
N LEU A 60 -13.86 -13.28 49.14
CA LEU A 60 -14.81 -13.13 50.23
C LEU A 60 -14.27 -13.85 51.47
N VAL A 61 -13.99 -13.07 52.52
CA VAL A 61 -13.59 -13.62 53.81
C VAL A 61 -14.85 -14.08 54.53
N CYS A 62 -15.16 -15.36 54.43
CA CYS A 62 -16.29 -15.93 55.14
C CYS A 62 -15.86 -16.52 56.49
N THR A 63 -16.81 -16.73 57.38
CA THR A 63 -16.60 -17.49 58.62
C THR A 63 -17.40 -18.79 58.58
N CYS A 64 -16.85 -19.81 59.22
CA CYS A 64 -17.55 -21.07 59.41
C CYS A 64 -18.85 -20.83 60.22
N PRO A 65 -20.03 -21.28 59.74
CA PRO A 65 -21.30 -21.08 60.45
C PRO A 65 -21.34 -21.75 61.84
N VAL A 66 -20.45 -22.71 62.08
CA VAL A 66 -20.46 -23.51 63.32
C VAL A 66 -19.55 -22.92 64.39
N CYS A 67 -18.33 -22.53 64.03
CA CYS A 67 -17.28 -22.16 64.99
C CYS A 67 -16.73 -20.74 64.76
N ASN A 68 -17.25 -20.02 63.77
CA ASN A 68 -16.85 -18.65 63.42
C ASN A 68 -15.36 -18.47 63.07
N ILE A 69 -14.63 -19.56 62.82
CA ILE A 69 -13.25 -19.51 62.31
C ILE A 69 -13.29 -19.00 60.87
N HIS A 70 -12.35 -18.11 60.53
CA HIS A 70 -12.17 -17.59 59.17
C HIS A 70 -11.92 -18.74 58.20
N PHE A 71 -12.71 -18.77 57.13
CA PHE A 71 -12.72 -19.82 56.14
C PHE A 71 -12.97 -19.21 54.76
N ARG A 72 -12.01 -19.36 53.86
CA ARG A 72 -12.15 -18.95 52.46
C ARG A 72 -12.71 -20.10 51.65
N LEU A 73 -13.39 -19.81 50.54
CA LEU A 73 -13.88 -20.86 49.64
C LEU A 73 -12.75 -21.77 49.15
N HIS A 74 -11.55 -21.22 48.91
CA HIS A 74 -10.36 -21.99 48.56
C HIS A 74 -9.78 -22.86 49.69
N ASP A 75 -10.18 -22.63 50.96
CA ASP A 75 -9.81 -23.51 52.08
C ASP A 75 -10.69 -24.78 52.13
N GLY A 76 -11.73 -24.88 51.29
CA GLY A 76 -12.61 -26.02 51.20
C GLY A 76 -12.00 -27.17 50.40
N ILE A 77 -11.93 -28.35 51.01
CA ILE A 77 -11.54 -29.59 50.32
C ILE A 77 -12.82 -30.26 49.82
N GLN A 78 -12.95 -30.39 48.50
CA GLN A 78 -14.02 -31.19 47.90
C GLN A 78 -13.64 -32.67 47.99
N LEU A 79 -14.51 -33.46 48.60
CA LEU A 79 -14.38 -34.90 48.71
C LEU A 79 -15.41 -35.57 47.80
N PHE A 80 -14.91 -36.44 46.94
CA PHE A 80 -15.72 -37.36 46.13
C PHE A 80 -15.54 -38.75 46.73
N LEU A 81 -16.59 -39.33 47.31
CA LEU A 81 -16.53 -40.71 47.80
C LEU A 81 -16.99 -41.59 46.65
N SER A 82 -16.08 -42.38 46.09
CA SER A 82 -16.42 -43.41 45.11
C SER A 82 -17.14 -44.55 45.82
N THR A 83 -18.42 -44.75 45.51
CA THR A 83 -19.15 -45.95 45.88
C THR A 83 -18.53 -47.14 45.13
N ALA A 84 -17.96 -48.07 45.88
CA ALA A 84 -17.21 -49.21 45.35
C ALA A 84 -18.12 -50.35 44.84
N GLU A 85 -19.21 -50.03 44.16
CA GLU A 85 -20.15 -51.03 43.64
C GLU A 85 -20.22 -51.03 42.10
N GLY A 86 -19.72 -52.12 41.50
CA GLY A 86 -20.52 -52.88 40.52
C GLY A 86 -20.45 -52.56 39.02
N SER A 87 -19.52 -53.21 38.32
CA SER A 87 -19.72 -53.96 37.04
C SER A 87 -20.15 -53.31 35.70
N GLU A 88 -20.43 -52.01 35.56
CA GLU A 88 -20.72 -51.43 34.21
C GLU A 88 -19.50 -50.82 33.49
N SER A 89 -18.32 -50.85 34.11
CA SER A 89 -17.15 -50.10 33.65
C SER A 89 -16.43 -50.68 32.42
N SER A 90 -16.72 -51.90 31.98
CA SER A 90 -15.90 -52.57 30.94
C SER A 90 -16.24 -52.15 29.51
N THR A 91 -17.53 -51.91 29.20
CA THR A 91 -17.98 -51.55 27.84
C THR A 91 -17.75 -50.08 27.53
N THR A 92 -17.81 -49.21 28.54
CA THR A 92 -17.49 -47.79 28.42
C THR A 92 -16.01 -47.56 28.18
N LEU A 93 -15.15 -48.38 28.80
CA LEU A 93 -13.70 -48.35 28.59
C LEU A 93 -13.31 -48.69 27.15
N GLU A 94 -13.83 -49.79 26.60
CA GLU A 94 -13.56 -50.19 25.21
C GLU A 94 -14.05 -49.12 24.20
N LYS A 95 -15.20 -48.50 24.45
CA LYS A 95 -15.71 -47.41 23.62
C LYS A 95 -14.79 -46.17 23.68
N LEU A 96 -14.36 -45.78 24.88
CA LEU A 96 -13.45 -44.66 25.08
C LEU A 96 -12.08 -44.91 24.46
N GLU A 97 -11.57 -46.16 24.52
CA GLU A 97 -10.33 -46.55 23.85
C GLU A 97 -10.44 -46.44 22.32
N GLY A 98 -11.58 -46.87 21.75
CA GLY A 98 -11.86 -46.69 20.32
C GLY A 98 -11.90 -45.22 19.91
N GLU A 99 -12.60 -44.38 20.66
CA GLU A 99 -12.66 -42.93 20.42
C GLU A 99 -11.28 -42.27 20.57
N LEU A 100 -10.49 -42.70 21.56
CA LEU A 100 -9.12 -42.23 21.77
C LEU A 100 -8.22 -42.58 20.57
N GLU A 101 -8.33 -43.79 20.01
CA GLU A 101 -7.54 -44.16 18.82
C GLU A 101 -7.98 -43.42 17.55
N VAL A 102 -9.27 -43.11 17.40
CA VAL A 102 -9.75 -42.24 16.32
C VAL A 102 -9.17 -40.83 16.48
N ALA A 103 -9.29 -40.24 17.67
CA ALA A 103 -8.77 -38.91 17.96
C ALA A 103 -7.25 -38.83 17.76
N LYS A 104 -6.49 -39.87 18.13
CA LYS A 104 -5.04 -39.94 17.87
C LYS A 104 -4.71 -39.95 16.38
N LYS A 105 -5.48 -40.67 15.55
CA LYS A 105 -5.28 -40.69 14.09
C LYS A 105 -5.57 -39.32 13.48
N GLU A 106 -6.66 -38.68 13.87
CA GLU A 106 -7.00 -37.33 13.43
C GLU A 106 -5.93 -36.31 13.83
N ALA A 107 -5.45 -36.38 15.08
CA ALA A 107 -4.37 -35.51 15.56
C ALA A 107 -3.08 -35.67 14.74
N ARG A 108 -2.73 -36.90 14.30
CA ARG A 108 -1.59 -37.14 13.43
C ARG A 108 -1.78 -36.54 12.03
N ILE A 109 -2.97 -36.68 11.45
CA ILE A 109 -3.30 -36.11 10.13
C ILE A 109 -3.21 -34.58 10.20
N LEU A 110 -3.88 -33.97 11.17
CA LEU A 110 -3.85 -32.52 11.36
C LEU A 110 -2.44 -32.00 11.62
N SER A 111 -1.64 -32.71 12.42
CA SER A 111 -0.24 -32.36 12.64
C SER A 111 0.58 -32.38 11.35
N SER A 112 0.33 -33.34 10.45
CA SER A 112 1.01 -33.40 9.16
C SER A 112 0.58 -32.25 8.22
N GLU A 113 -0.69 -31.88 8.25
CA GLU A 113 -1.22 -30.77 7.46
C GLU A 113 -0.69 -29.41 7.96
N VAL A 114 -0.64 -29.20 9.28
CA VAL A 114 -0.03 -28.01 9.89
C VAL A 114 1.44 -27.87 9.48
N ALA A 115 2.20 -28.97 9.46
CA ALA A 115 3.58 -28.96 9.00
C ALA A 115 3.67 -28.56 7.51
N SER A 116 2.83 -29.15 6.65
CA SER A 116 2.78 -28.81 5.22
C SER A 116 2.44 -27.33 4.99
N LEU A 117 1.40 -26.82 5.63
CA LEU A 117 0.99 -25.42 5.53
C LEU A 117 2.05 -24.46 6.07
N SER A 118 2.76 -24.84 7.14
CA SER A 118 3.89 -24.08 7.67
C SER A 118 5.01 -23.94 6.63
N THR A 119 5.42 -25.02 5.96
CA THR A 119 6.45 -24.96 4.90
C THR A 119 6.00 -24.12 3.71
N LYS A 120 4.73 -24.24 3.29
CA LYS A 120 4.15 -23.41 2.21
C LYS A 120 4.17 -21.92 2.58
N THR A 121 3.85 -21.60 3.82
CA THR A 121 3.89 -20.23 4.34
C THR A 121 5.31 -19.67 4.31
N GLN A 122 6.30 -20.42 4.77
CA GLN A 122 7.71 -20.01 4.71
C GLN A 122 8.18 -19.79 3.26
N SER A 123 7.81 -20.68 2.34
CA SER A 123 8.11 -20.55 0.90
C SER A 123 7.49 -19.27 0.30
N LEU A 124 6.23 -18.98 0.61
CA LEU A 124 5.56 -17.76 0.17
C LEU A 124 6.18 -16.51 0.78
N MET A 125 6.60 -16.54 2.04
CA MET A 125 7.32 -15.43 2.67
C MET A 125 8.66 -15.15 1.97
N ALA A 126 9.42 -16.20 1.61
CA ALA A 126 10.65 -16.06 0.85
C ALA A 126 10.42 -15.46 -0.55
N LYS A 127 9.40 -15.93 -1.26
CA LYS A 127 8.99 -15.37 -2.57
C LYS A 127 8.58 -13.90 -2.44
N ASN A 128 7.80 -13.54 -1.43
CA ASN A 128 7.41 -12.14 -1.17
C ASN A 128 8.62 -11.25 -0.86
N LYS A 129 9.61 -11.76 -0.13
CA LYS A 129 10.86 -11.02 0.13
C LYS A 129 11.63 -10.76 -1.16
N SER A 130 11.73 -11.78 -2.03
CA SER A 130 12.38 -11.65 -3.34
C SER A 130 11.64 -10.66 -4.25
N LEU A 131 10.32 -10.76 -4.35
CA LEU A 131 9.50 -9.83 -5.13
C LEU A 131 9.68 -8.39 -4.67
N LYS A 132 9.68 -8.13 -3.36
CA LYS A 132 9.95 -6.79 -2.80
C LYS A 132 11.33 -6.25 -3.20
N ALA A 133 12.35 -7.11 -3.27
CA ALA A 133 13.68 -6.71 -3.72
C ALA A 133 13.69 -6.34 -5.21
N ILE A 134 13.05 -7.15 -6.06
CA ILE A 134 12.92 -6.89 -7.49
C ILE A 134 12.20 -5.56 -7.74
N THR A 135 11.07 -5.31 -7.05
CA THR A 135 10.33 -4.04 -7.20
C THR A 135 11.19 -2.82 -6.85
N ARG A 136 12.03 -2.91 -5.82
CA ARG A 136 12.95 -1.82 -5.45
C ARG A 136 13.97 -1.56 -6.55
N LEU A 137 14.55 -2.61 -7.13
CA LEU A 137 15.51 -2.50 -8.23
C LEU A 137 14.86 -1.89 -9.48
N GLN A 138 13.66 -2.35 -9.84
CA GLN A 138 12.91 -1.81 -10.97
C GLN A 138 12.58 -0.32 -10.78
N ASN A 139 12.18 0.08 -9.58
CA ASN A 139 11.92 1.49 -9.27
C ASN A 139 13.20 2.35 -9.36
N GLY A 140 14.36 1.81 -8.95
CA GLY A 140 15.66 2.44 -9.16
C GLY A 140 15.94 2.68 -10.65
N ALA A 141 15.85 1.62 -11.46
CA ALA A 141 16.08 1.70 -12.90
C ALA A 141 15.12 2.68 -13.60
N ILE A 142 13.85 2.74 -13.19
CA ILE A 142 12.87 3.71 -13.73
C ILE A 142 13.29 5.15 -13.42
N ASN A 143 13.78 5.41 -12.20
CA ASN A 143 14.24 6.74 -11.81
C ASN A 143 15.49 7.17 -12.59
N ASP A 144 16.42 6.25 -12.81
CA ASP A 144 17.63 6.52 -13.61
C ASP A 144 17.26 6.83 -15.07
N LEU A 145 16.39 6.01 -15.67
CA LEU A 145 15.88 6.25 -17.02
C LEU A 145 15.15 7.58 -17.15
N LYS A 146 14.36 7.96 -16.14
CA LYS A 146 13.67 9.25 -16.11
C LYS A 146 14.66 10.42 -16.08
N THR A 147 15.72 10.30 -15.29
CA THR A 147 16.79 11.31 -15.19
C THR A 147 17.53 11.44 -16.52
N MET A 148 17.92 10.32 -17.13
CA MET A 148 18.54 10.30 -18.46
C MET A 148 17.63 10.93 -19.53
N THR A 149 16.34 10.59 -19.53
CA THR A 149 15.37 11.15 -20.48
C THR A 149 15.23 12.67 -20.33
N HIS A 150 15.28 13.19 -19.09
CA HIS A 150 15.27 14.63 -18.84
C HIS A 150 16.53 15.30 -19.39
N SER A 151 17.71 14.76 -19.08
CA SER A 151 18.99 15.27 -19.59
C SER A 151 19.03 15.30 -21.12
N GLN A 152 18.60 14.22 -21.78
CA GLN A 152 18.53 14.15 -23.24
C GLN A 152 17.55 15.19 -23.83
N ARG A 153 16.43 15.44 -23.14
CA ARG A 153 15.48 16.47 -23.56
C ARG A 153 16.10 17.86 -23.51
N GLU A 154 16.87 18.16 -22.47
CA GLU A 154 17.57 19.44 -22.34
C GLU A 154 18.63 19.63 -23.43
N GLU A 155 19.37 18.57 -23.76
CA GLU A 155 20.32 18.55 -24.86
C GLU A 155 19.65 18.83 -26.21
N ILE A 156 18.55 18.12 -26.52
CA ILE A 156 17.75 18.35 -27.73
C ILE A 156 17.27 19.80 -27.79
N ASN A 157 16.76 20.35 -26.69
CA ASN A 157 16.31 21.73 -26.64
C ASN A 157 17.45 22.72 -26.88
N SER A 158 18.65 22.41 -26.40
CA SER A 158 19.85 23.22 -26.63
C SER A 158 20.27 23.21 -28.10
N LEU A 159 20.39 22.02 -28.69
CA LEU A 159 20.71 21.86 -30.11
C LEU A 159 19.67 22.51 -31.01
N GLN A 160 18.38 22.45 -30.65
CA GLN A 160 17.33 23.16 -31.37
C GLN A 160 17.49 24.68 -31.33
N ARG A 161 17.94 25.27 -30.20
CA ARG A 161 18.24 26.70 -30.12
C ARG A 161 19.41 27.08 -31.01
N GLU A 162 20.50 26.30 -30.95
CA GLU A 162 21.68 26.51 -31.79
C GLU A 162 21.34 26.41 -33.28
N ASN A 163 20.58 25.39 -33.68
CA ASN A 163 20.16 25.21 -35.08
C ASN A 163 19.33 26.42 -35.57
N ARG A 164 18.43 26.95 -34.73
CA ARG A 164 17.69 28.19 -35.05
C ARG A 164 18.63 29.38 -35.23
N TYR A 165 19.61 29.54 -34.35
CA TYR A 165 20.61 30.61 -34.46
C TYR A 165 21.42 30.50 -35.76
N LEU A 166 21.95 29.31 -36.06
CA LEU A 166 22.73 29.06 -37.27
C LEU A 166 21.90 29.31 -38.54
N LYS A 167 20.61 28.97 -38.54
CA LYS A 167 19.70 29.25 -39.65
C LYS A 167 19.53 30.74 -39.90
N LEU A 168 19.35 31.53 -38.85
CA LEU A 168 19.26 33.00 -38.95
C LEU A 168 20.58 33.60 -39.43
N ARG A 169 21.72 33.13 -38.89
CA ARG A 169 23.05 33.56 -39.30
C ARG A 169 23.30 33.29 -40.79
N ARG A 170 22.89 32.11 -41.27
CA ARG A 170 23.00 31.75 -42.69
C ARG A 170 22.19 32.71 -43.59
N GLN A 171 20.94 33.00 -43.23
CA GLN A 171 20.11 33.96 -43.98
C GLN A 171 20.71 35.37 -44.03
N SER A 172 21.29 35.83 -42.93
CA SER A 172 21.97 37.13 -42.89
C SER A 172 23.20 37.17 -43.81
N LEU A 173 23.99 36.09 -43.83
CA LEU A 173 25.15 35.98 -44.72
C LEU A 173 24.74 35.88 -46.19
N GLU A 174 23.71 35.09 -46.50
CA GLU A 174 23.13 35.00 -47.85
C GLU A 174 22.72 36.39 -48.37
N LYS A 175 22.05 37.19 -47.53
CA LYS A 175 21.70 38.58 -47.88
C LYS A 175 22.94 39.45 -48.09
N ALA A 176 23.91 39.41 -47.19
CA ALA A 176 25.13 40.20 -47.31
C ALA A 176 25.92 39.87 -48.59
N VAL A 177 25.96 38.59 -48.98
CA VAL A 177 26.58 38.15 -50.23
C VAL A 177 25.81 38.71 -51.45
N ALA A 178 24.48 38.65 -51.44
CA ALA A 178 23.66 39.21 -52.51
C ALA A 178 23.88 40.73 -52.66
N ASP A 179 23.84 41.47 -51.55
CA ASP A 179 24.05 42.92 -51.53
C ASP A 179 25.45 43.29 -52.06
N ALA A 180 26.49 42.51 -51.71
CA ALA A 180 27.85 42.70 -52.20
C ALA A 180 27.96 42.42 -53.72
N GLN A 181 27.31 41.38 -54.23
CA GLN A 181 27.28 41.06 -55.67
C GLN A 181 26.58 42.17 -56.48
N THR A 182 25.46 42.68 -55.98
CA THR A 182 24.75 43.82 -56.59
C THR A 182 25.64 45.06 -56.61
N THR A 183 26.29 45.40 -55.49
CA THR A 183 27.20 46.56 -55.39
C THR A 183 28.37 46.45 -56.37
N SER A 184 28.99 45.27 -56.46
CA SER A 184 30.07 44.99 -57.42
C SER A 184 29.59 45.19 -58.87
N SER A 185 28.39 44.71 -59.20
CA SER A 185 27.81 44.84 -60.54
C SER A 185 27.52 46.30 -60.90
N ILE A 186 26.98 47.09 -59.96
CA ILE A 186 26.75 48.53 -60.13
C ILE A 186 28.08 49.27 -60.34
N ASN A 187 29.11 48.93 -59.56
CA ASN A 187 30.44 49.53 -59.70
C ASN A 187 31.05 49.23 -61.08
N GLN A 188 30.95 47.99 -61.57
CA GLN A 188 31.40 47.62 -62.93
C GLN A 188 30.63 48.36 -64.02
N MET A 189 29.30 48.48 -63.88
CA MET A 189 28.48 49.25 -64.83
C MET A 189 28.83 50.73 -64.83
N SER A 190 29.08 51.31 -63.65
CA SER A 190 29.51 52.71 -63.52
C SER A 190 30.86 52.95 -64.18
N GLN A 191 31.84 52.06 -63.96
CA GLN A 191 33.15 52.12 -64.62
C GLN A 191 33.02 52.06 -66.15
N ARG A 192 32.18 51.14 -66.67
CA ARG A 192 31.91 51.06 -68.12
C ARG A 192 31.30 52.34 -68.66
N TYR A 193 30.36 52.94 -67.93
CA TYR A 193 29.74 54.19 -68.33
C TYR A 193 30.78 55.32 -68.40
N THR A 194 31.64 55.46 -67.39
CA THR A 194 32.73 56.45 -67.37
C THR A 194 33.67 56.29 -68.56
N LEU A 195 34.13 55.07 -68.86
CA LEU A 195 34.98 54.80 -70.02
C LEU A 195 34.30 55.16 -71.34
N VAL A 196 33.01 54.84 -71.50
CA VAL A 196 32.25 55.20 -72.72
C VAL A 196 32.10 56.72 -72.86
N THR A 197 31.89 57.45 -71.76
CA THR A 197 31.83 58.91 -71.80
C THR A 197 33.17 59.55 -72.15
N GLU A 198 34.28 59.03 -71.63
CA GLU A 198 35.64 59.48 -71.98
C GLU A 198 35.92 59.23 -73.47
N MET A 199 35.67 58.02 -73.97
CA MET A 199 35.82 57.70 -75.40
C MET A 199 34.99 58.61 -76.32
N LYS A 200 33.76 58.97 -75.92
CA LYS A 200 32.94 59.91 -76.71
C LYS A 200 33.50 61.32 -76.73
N SER A 201 34.12 61.77 -75.64
CA SER A 201 34.76 63.09 -75.59
C SER A 201 36.03 63.17 -76.43
N GLU A 202 36.72 62.05 -76.65
CA GLU A 202 37.88 61.94 -77.55
C GLU A 202 37.49 61.89 -79.04
N VAL A 203 36.25 61.47 -79.37
CA VAL A 203 35.73 61.36 -80.75
C VAL A 203 34.94 62.62 -81.16
N ASN A 204 35.35 63.81 -80.72
CA ASN A 204 34.76 65.07 -81.19
C ASN A 204 35.20 65.36 -82.64
N VAL A 205 34.56 64.69 -83.60
CA VAL A 205 34.55 65.01 -85.03
C VAL A 205 33.29 65.84 -85.30
N GLU A 206 33.45 67.01 -85.90
CA GLU A 206 32.35 67.93 -86.21
C GLU A 206 31.22 67.27 -87.03
N PRO A 207 29.94 67.55 -86.74
CA PRO A 207 28.84 66.97 -87.49
C PRO A 207 28.54 67.81 -88.75
N SER A 208 28.82 67.24 -89.92
CA SER A 208 28.17 67.65 -91.16
C SER A 208 26.78 67.00 -91.22
N GLY A 209 25.76 67.83 -91.36
CA GLY A 209 24.37 67.49 -91.06
C GLY A 209 23.71 66.44 -91.95
N SER A 210 22.70 65.79 -91.39
CA SER A 210 21.45 65.48 -92.10
C SER A 210 20.36 65.09 -91.09
N SER A 211 19.21 65.72 -91.27
CA SER A 211 18.03 65.61 -90.42
C SER A 211 17.24 64.36 -90.82
N LEU A 212 17.08 63.41 -89.90
CA LEU A 212 16.19 62.25 -90.06
C LEU A 212 15.26 62.18 -88.86
N LYS A 213 13.98 62.50 -89.10
CA LYS A 213 12.87 62.34 -88.16
C LYS A 213 12.66 60.86 -87.87
N ILE A 214 12.71 60.50 -86.59
CA ILE A 214 12.27 59.19 -86.08
C ILE A 214 11.04 59.45 -85.20
N GLY A 215 9.93 58.79 -85.54
CA GLY A 215 8.63 58.91 -84.88
C GLY A 215 8.56 58.25 -83.49
N PRO A 216 7.48 58.47 -82.74
CA PRO A 216 7.37 58.05 -81.35
C PRO A 216 6.94 56.58 -81.26
N CYS A 217 7.85 55.72 -80.82
CA CYS A 217 7.54 54.33 -80.46
C CYS A 217 7.14 54.26 -78.98
N HIS A 218 5.83 54.23 -78.72
CA HIS A 218 5.28 53.76 -77.45
C HIS A 218 5.63 52.28 -77.26
N SER A 219 6.47 51.97 -76.27
CA SER A 219 6.61 50.62 -75.72
C SER A 219 5.99 50.60 -74.33
N LYS A 220 4.81 49.98 -74.23
CA LYS A 220 4.21 49.58 -72.95
C LYS A 220 5.13 48.55 -72.32
N ILE A 221 5.66 48.85 -71.14
CA ILE A 221 6.31 47.86 -70.28
C ILE A 221 5.18 47.22 -69.48
N ASP A 222 4.73 46.05 -69.94
CA ASP A 222 3.83 45.21 -69.17
C ASP A 222 4.58 44.69 -67.94
N GLY A 223 4.12 45.12 -66.76
CA GLY A 223 4.57 44.61 -65.48
C GLY A 223 4.16 43.15 -65.32
N ASN A 224 5.10 42.24 -65.60
CA ASN A 224 4.89 40.82 -65.34
C ASN A 224 4.85 40.55 -63.84
N ASP A 225 3.66 40.17 -63.43
CA ASP A 225 3.23 39.72 -62.12
C ASP A 225 3.83 38.34 -61.81
N PHE A 226 5.03 38.30 -61.20
CA PHE A 226 5.60 37.07 -60.62
C PHE A 226 5.32 36.98 -59.13
N ARG A 227 4.04 36.79 -58.78
CA ARG A 227 3.63 36.37 -57.45
C ARG A 227 3.83 34.86 -57.29
N THR A 228 5.01 34.45 -56.83
CA THR A 228 5.30 33.07 -56.42
C THR A 228 4.44 32.67 -55.21
N LYS A 229 3.38 31.89 -55.46
CA LYS A 229 2.66 31.15 -54.42
C LYS A 229 3.54 30.02 -53.90
N ILE A 230 4.32 30.28 -52.86
CA ILE A 230 4.92 29.21 -52.04
C ILE A 230 3.84 28.69 -51.08
N LYS A 231 3.51 27.40 -51.27
CA LYS A 231 2.61 26.59 -50.44
C LYS A 231 3.03 26.62 -48.96
N LYS A 232 2.13 27.03 -48.07
CA LYS A 232 2.15 26.65 -46.65
C LYS A 232 1.21 25.46 -46.46
N LYS A 233 1.72 24.23 -46.60
CA LYS A 233 1.07 23.03 -46.05
C LYS A 233 1.29 23.06 -44.54
N ASN A 234 0.29 23.53 -43.80
CA ASN A 234 0.20 23.31 -42.36
C ASN A 234 -0.18 21.84 -42.13
N ASN A 235 0.81 20.99 -41.86
CA ASN A 235 0.60 19.71 -41.18
C ASN A 235 1.24 19.80 -39.79
N SER A 236 0.43 20.10 -38.77
CA SER A 236 0.69 19.71 -37.37
C SER A 236 -0.52 20.03 -36.51
N SER A 237 -1.50 19.12 -36.51
CA SER A 237 -2.50 19.03 -35.45
C SER A 237 -2.36 17.65 -34.80
N LEU A 238 -1.68 17.69 -33.65
CA LEU A 238 -1.55 16.71 -32.57
C LEU A 238 -2.55 15.52 -32.55
N PRO A 239 -2.10 14.32 -32.13
CA PRO A 239 -3.02 13.29 -31.66
C PRO A 239 -3.68 13.74 -30.35
N LYS A 240 -5.02 13.81 -30.35
CA LYS A 240 -5.84 13.88 -29.14
C LYS A 240 -5.61 12.61 -28.32
N LYS A 241 -4.99 12.76 -27.14
CA LYS A 241 -5.07 11.76 -26.06
C LYS A 241 -6.53 11.66 -25.63
N THR A 242 -7.19 10.56 -25.98
CA THR A 242 -8.43 10.15 -25.32
C THR A 242 -8.08 9.74 -23.89
N GLY A 243 -8.70 10.44 -22.94
CA GLY A 243 -8.60 10.13 -21.52
C GLY A 243 -9.32 8.81 -21.24
N GLY A 244 -8.54 7.80 -20.84
CA GLY A 244 -9.07 6.66 -20.11
C GLY A 244 -9.35 7.09 -18.68
N ALA A 245 -10.62 7.33 -18.37
CA ALA A 245 -11.11 7.36 -17.00
C ALA A 245 -11.06 5.93 -16.46
N GLY A 246 -10.14 5.67 -15.52
CA GLY A 246 -10.10 4.48 -14.68
C GLY A 246 -10.24 4.89 -13.21
N PRO A 247 -10.93 4.09 -12.38
CA PRO A 247 -11.53 4.55 -11.14
C PRO A 247 -10.49 4.75 -10.03
N THR A 248 -10.52 5.92 -9.40
CA THR A 248 -9.88 6.15 -8.10
C THR A 248 -10.71 5.52 -7.00
N SER A 249 -10.31 4.34 -6.54
CA SER A 249 -10.73 3.80 -5.25
C SER A 249 -10.04 4.59 -4.14
N TYR A 250 -10.78 5.56 -3.59
CA TYR A 250 -10.41 6.30 -2.40
C TYR A 250 -10.51 5.36 -1.20
N SER A 251 -9.37 4.89 -0.69
CA SER A 251 -9.29 4.27 0.64
C SER A 251 -8.91 5.36 1.63
N GLY A 252 -9.84 5.65 2.56
CA GLY A 252 -9.73 6.75 3.51
C GLY A 252 -8.59 6.58 4.52
N PRO A 253 -8.16 7.67 5.17
CA PRO A 253 -7.28 7.58 6.31
C PRO A 253 -8.04 7.08 7.54
N ILE A 254 -7.66 5.89 8.02
CA ILE A 254 -7.99 5.41 9.36
C ILE A 254 -7.24 6.30 10.36
N THR A 255 -7.94 7.21 11.02
CA THR A 255 -7.46 7.86 12.24
C THR A 255 -7.42 6.83 13.36
N ARG A 256 -6.24 6.25 13.61
CA ARG A 256 -5.97 5.54 14.85
C ARG A 256 -5.78 6.55 15.97
N SER A 257 -6.70 6.47 16.92
CA SER A 257 -6.56 6.85 18.31
C SER A 257 -5.17 6.49 18.87
N ARG A 258 -4.48 7.48 19.42
CA ARG A 258 -3.49 7.28 20.48
C ARG A 258 -3.99 7.98 21.72
N SER A 259 -4.50 7.19 22.66
CA SER A 259 -4.53 7.57 24.06
C SER A 259 -3.09 7.72 24.54
N CYS A 260 -2.71 8.92 24.96
CA CYS A 260 -1.56 9.13 25.83
C CYS A 260 -2.11 9.40 27.23
N LYS A 261 -2.14 8.36 28.05
CA LYS A 261 -2.16 8.45 29.51
C LYS A 261 -0.85 7.83 29.97
N GLN A 262 0.00 8.63 30.60
CA GLN A 262 0.95 8.29 31.67
C GLN A 262 2.07 9.35 31.70
N CYS A 263 1.86 10.39 32.50
CA CYS A 263 2.67 10.78 33.65
C CYS A 263 1.73 11.53 34.61
#